data_AF-A0A938NNR6-F1
#
_entry.id   AF-A0A938NNR6-F1
#
_cell.length_a   1.000
_cell.length_b   1.000
_cell.length_c   1.000
_cell.angle_alpha   90.00
_cell.angle_beta   90.00
_cell.angle_gamma   90.00
#
_symmetry.space_group_name_H-M   'P 1'
#
loop_
_entity.id
_entity.type
_entity.pdbx_description
1 polymer ?
#
loop_
_entity_poly.entity_id
_entity_poly.type
_entity_poly.pdbx_seq_one_letter_code
_entity_poly.pdbx_strand_id
1 'polypeptide(L)' 'MSKWPAVKAKTVLAALLRIGWSIKRHKSGSHRTLSRPNWPDYVFAFHDDEEIGPRMLARIAKHTGLKPEDL' A
#
# COMPACT_ATOMS: atom_id res chain seq x y z
N MET A 1 -7.59 1.68 19.56
CA MET A 1 -6.58 2.36 18.74
C MET A 1 -5.82 1.30 17.96
N SER A 2 -6.07 1.16 16.66
CA SER A 2 -5.27 0.27 15.81
C SER A 2 -3.85 0.84 15.71
N LYS A 3 -2.91 0.30 16.49
CA LYS A 3 -1.50 0.63 16.40
C LYS A 3 -0.97 0.03 15.10
N TRP A 4 -0.81 0.86 14.08
CA TRP A 4 -0.06 0.45 12.90
C TRP A 4 1.40 0.20 13.30
N PRO A 5 2.04 -0.92 12.92
CA PRO A 5 3.47 -1.11 13.08
C PRO A 5 4.24 -0.21 12.09
N ALA A 6 5.56 -0.08 12.25
CA ALA A 6 6.41 0.37 11.16
C ALA A 6 6.81 -0.87 10.33
N VAL A 7 6.59 -0.85 9.02
CA VAL A 7 6.89 -1.99 8.13
C VAL A 7 7.53 -1.54 6.83
N LYS A 8 8.27 -2.44 6.19
CA LYS A 8 8.87 -2.19 4.87
C LYS A 8 7.79 -2.00 3.80
N ALA A 9 8.03 -1.07 2.87
CA ALA A 9 7.12 -0.77 1.77
C ALA A 9 6.82 -1.99 0.90
N LYS A 10 7.79 -2.89 0.69
CA LYS A 10 7.55 -4.16 0.00
C LYS A 10 6.46 -5.03 0.65
N THR A 11 6.41 -5.05 1.99
CA THR A 11 5.39 -5.80 2.74
C THR A 11 4.02 -5.16 2.56
N VAL A 12 3.94 -3.83 2.61
CA VAL A 12 2.70 -3.10 2.36
C VAL A 12 2.20 -3.35 0.93
N LEU A 13 3.08 -3.29 -0.06
CA LEU A 13 2.72 -3.58 -1.44
C LEU A 13 2.21 -5.03 -1.58
N ALA A 14 2.90 -6.01 -1.01
CA ALA A 14 2.47 -7.40 -1.03
C ALA A 14 1.09 -7.58 -0.37
N ALA A 15 0.84 -6.93 0.76
CA ALA A 15 -0.45 -6.93 1.43
C ALA A 15 -1.56 -6.33 0.56
N LEU A 16 -1.30 -5.19 -0.10
CA LEU A 16 -2.25 -4.58 -1.04
C LEU A 16 -2.60 -5.52 -2.19
N LEU A 17 -1.60 -6.20 -2.77
CA LEU A 17 -1.84 -7.18 -3.83
C LEU A 17 -2.69 -8.36 -3.32
N ARG A 18 -2.42 -8.84 -2.10
CA ARG A 18 -3.17 -9.94 -1.46
C ARG A 18 -4.64 -9.60 -1.21
N ILE A 19 -4.98 -8.36 -0.83
CA ILE A 19 -6.37 -7.92 -0.61
C ILE A 19 -7.13 -7.59 -1.91
N GLY A 20 -6.51 -7.84 -3.07
CA GLY A 20 -7.12 -7.71 -4.39
C GLY A 20 -6.78 -6.44 -5.15
N TRP A 21 -5.74 -5.70 -4.76
CA TRP A 21 -5.14 -4.70 -5.65
C TRP A 21 -4.29 -5.37 -6.72
N SER A 22 -4.17 -4.72 -7.88
CA SER A 22 -3.31 -5.17 -8.97
C SER A 22 -2.51 -4.01 -9.51
N ILE A 23 -1.29 -4.27 -9.98
CA ILE A 23 -0.43 -3.25 -10.59
C ILE A 23 -0.99 -2.95 -11.98
N LYS A 24 -1.64 -1.79 -12.14
CA LYS A 24 -2.17 -1.31 -13.42
C LYS A 24 -1.08 -0.74 -14.32
N ARG A 25 -0.13 -0.02 -13.71
CA ARG A 25 1.00 0.60 -14.42
C ARG A 25 2.17 0.78 -13.47
N HIS A 26 3.35 0.46 -13.93
CA HIS A 26 4.59 0.84 -13.27
C HIS A 26 5.22 1.98 -14.07
N LYS A 27 5.44 3.13 -13.43
CA LYS A 27 6.31 4.18 -14.00
C LYS A 27 7.75 3.83 -13.61
N SER A 28 8.71 4.07 -14.50
CA SER A 28 10.15 3.99 -14.15
C SER A 28 10.41 4.63 -12.78
N GLY A 29 10.88 3.83 -11.82
CA GLY A 29 11.14 4.25 -10.43
C GLY A 29 10.22 3.61 -9.38
N SER A 30 10.04 4.28 -8.24
CA SER A 30 9.25 3.85 -7.07
C SER A 30 7.73 3.95 -7.23
N HIS A 31 7.24 4.48 -8.35
CA HIS A 31 5.84 4.81 -8.52
C HIS A 31 5.08 3.69 -9.24
N ARG A 32 4.21 3.00 -8.51
CA ARG A 32 3.30 1.97 -9.02
C ARG A 32 1.86 2.46 -8.90
N THR A 33 1.11 2.49 -9.99
CA THR A 33 -0.34 2.71 -9.97
C THR A 33 -1.02 1.37 -9.75
N LEU A 34 -1.78 1.27 -8.66
CA LEU A 34 -2.59 0.13 -8.29
C LEU A 34 -4.04 0.38 -8.65
N SER A 35 -4.76 -0.67 -9.07
CA SER A 35 -6.19 -0.64 -9.31
C SER A 35 -6.88 -1.81 -8.62
N ARG A 36 -8.11 -1.59 -8.17
CA ARG A 36 -9.00 -2.62 -7.61
C ARG A 36 -10.43 -2.34 -8.09
N PRO A 37 -11.22 -3.36 -8.48
CA PRO A 37 -12.60 -3.14 -8.91
C PRO A 37 -13.41 -2.36 -7.87
N ASN A 38 -14.17 -1.36 -8.31
CA ASN A 38 -14.97 -0.46 -7.46
C ASN A 38 -14.17 0.44 -6.50
N TRP A 39 -12.85 0.56 -6.70
CA TRP A 39 -11.99 1.52 -5.99
C TRP A 39 -11.33 2.47 -6.99
N PRO A 40 -11.05 3.73 -6.60
CA PRO A 40 -10.22 4.61 -7.41
C PRO A 40 -8.80 4.07 -7.51
N ASP A 41 -8.11 4.39 -8.61
CA ASP A 41 -6.69 4.07 -8.77
C ASP A 41 -5.89 4.70 -7.62
N TYR A 42 -4.94 3.94 -7.07
CA TYR A 42 -4.08 4.38 -5.98
C TYR A 42 -2.62 4.40 -6.43
N VAL A 43 -1.92 5.52 -6.22
CA VAL A 43 -0.49 5.63 -6.53
C VAL A 43 0.32 5.25 -5.29
N PHE A 44 1.01 4.11 -5.37
CA PHE A 44 1.98 3.65 -4.39
C PHE A 44 3.37 4.15 -4.81
N ALA A 45 3.89 5.16 -4.11
CA ALA A 45 5.11 5.88 -4.46
C ALA A 45 6.23 5.63 -3.44
N PHE A 46 6.59 4.37 -3.23
CA PHE A 46 7.61 3.96 -2.28
C PHE A 46 8.60 3.00 -2.92
N HIS A 47 9.86 3.11 -2.54
CA HIS A 47 10.87 2.11 -2.84
C HIS A 47 10.70 0.92 -1.90
N ASP A 48 10.96 -0.29 -2.40
CA ASP A 48 10.72 -1.54 -1.66
C ASP A 48 11.45 -1.61 -0.29
N ASP A 49 12.58 -0.91 -0.15
CA ASP A 49 13.39 -0.85 1.08
C ASP A 49 13.01 0.27 2.06
N GLU A 50 12.12 1.18 1.68
CA GLU A 50 11.65 2.24 2.58
C GLU A 50 10.81 1.66 3.72
N GLU A 51 10.90 2.27 4.90
CA GLU A 51 10.04 1.95 6.03
C GLU A 51 8.86 2.92 6.05
N ILE A 52 7.65 2.36 6.10
CA ILE A 52 6.41 3.13 6.18
C ILE A 52 5.96 3.15 7.64
N GLY A 53 6.03 4.32 8.24
CA GLY A 53 5.61 4.53 9.61
C GLY A 53 4.08 4.52 9.82
N PRO A 54 3.63 4.44 11.08
CA PRO A 54 2.22 4.24 11.46
C PRO A 54 1.26 5.29 10.91
N ARG A 55 1.68 6.56 10.88
CA ARG A 55 0.86 7.67 10.36
C ARG A 55 0.60 7.52 8.85
N MET A 56 1.62 7.08 8.11
CA MET A 56 1.49 6.92 6.66
C MET A 56 0.69 5.66 6.33
N LEU A 57 0.89 4.55 7.04
CA LEU A 57 0.03 3.37 6.92
C LEU A 57 -1.44 3.66 7.18
N ALA A 58 -1.75 4.45 8.21
CA ALA A 58 -3.13 4.87 8.47
C ALA A 58 -3.74 5.67 7.30
N ARG A 59 -2.92 6.43 6.55
CA ARG A 59 -3.38 7.14 5.34
C ARG A 59 -3.58 6.17 4.18
N ILE A 60 -2.64 5.25 3.94
CA ILE A 60 -2.76 4.22 2.91
C ILE A 60 -4.05 3.42 3.14
N ALA A 61 -4.26 2.93 4.36
CA ALA A 61 -5.44 2.17 4.76
C ALA A 61 -6.78 2.85 4.44
N LYS A 62 -6.88 4.16 4.66
CA LYS A 62 -8.09 4.94 4.33
C LYS A 62 -8.43 4.91 2.84
N HIS A 63 -7.43 4.82 1.97
CA HIS A 63 -7.61 4.82 0.51
C HIS A 63 -7.65 3.43 -0.10
N THR A 64 -7.09 2.43 0.55
CA THR A 64 -6.92 1.09 -0.03
C THR A 64 -7.76 0.01 0.62
N GLY A 65 -8.31 0.29 1.80
CA GLY A 65 -8.99 -0.70 2.64
C GLY A 65 -8.04 -1.65 3.37
N LEU A 66 -6.73 -1.38 3.37
CA LEU A 66 -5.73 -2.15 4.12
C LEU A 66 -6.06 -2.11 5.63
N LYS A 67 -5.92 -3.25 6.30
CA LYS A 67 -6.04 -3.39 7.76
C LYS A 67 -4.70 -3.80 8.38
N PRO A 68 -4.49 -3.55 9.69
CA PRO A 68 -3.29 -4.02 10.38
C PRO A 68 -3.10 -5.55 10.32
N GLU A 69 -4.21 -6.30 10.23
CA GLU A 69 -4.23 -7.77 10.09
C GLU A 69 -3.73 -8.27 8.73
N ASP A 70 -3.67 -7.39 7.72
CA ASP A 70 -3.19 -7.73 6.38
C ASP A 70 -1.66 -7.62 6.25
N LEU A 71 -0.98 -7.01 7.24
CA LEU A 71 0.45 -6.75 7.24
C LEU A 71 1.29 -7.89 7.82
#